data_AF-A0ABD5NND8-F1
#
_entry.id   AF-A0ABD5NND8-F1
#
_cell.length_a   1.000
_cell.length_b   1.000
_cell.length_c   1.000
_cell.angle_alpha   90.00
_cell.angle_beta   90.00
_cell.angle_gamma   90.00
#
_symmetry.space_group_name_H-M   'P 1'
#
loop_
_entity.id
_entity.type
_entity.pdbx_description
1 polymer ?
#
loop_
_entity_poly.entity_id
_entity_poly.type
_entity_poly.pdbx_seq_one_letter_code
_entity_poly.pdbx_strand_id
1 'polypeptide(L)'
;MAHSNTTGGDNNEKVNLRLPTDFLADMDERWQEDGYDSRSEFMREGLRDAVYGTRLSRRALEDLAESERQFAEGKTVNAEQARERFGTDSDE
;
A
#
# COMPACT_ATOMS: atom_id res chain seq x y z
N MET A 1 -1.36 -27.22 27.91
CA MET A 1 -2.81 -27.01 27.73
C MET A 1 -3.06 -25.51 27.83
N ALA A 2 -3.27 -24.84 26.70
CA ALA A 2 -3.66 -23.44 26.67
C ALA A 2 -5.17 -23.42 26.41
N HIS A 3 -5.94 -22.95 27.39
CA HIS A 3 -7.38 -22.80 27.24
C HIS A 3 -7.66 -21.45 26.57
N SER A 4 -7.82 -21.45 25.25
CA SER A 4 -8.39 -20.30 24.55
C SER A 4 -9.92 -20.46 24.55
N ASN A 5 -10.57 -19.84 25.53
CA ASN A 5 -12.02 -19.66 25.52
C ASN A 5 -12.35 -18.48 24.61
N THR A 6 -12.54 -18.71 23.31
CA THR A 6 -12.89 -17.65 22.36
C THR A 6 -14.41 -17.46 22.32
N THR A 7 -14.93 -16.74 23.29
CA THR A 7 -16.25 -16.08 23.19
C THR A 7 -16.08 -14.93 22.21
N GLY A 8 -16.92 -14.87 21.17
CA GLY A 8 -16.82 -13.93 20.04
C GLY A 8 -16.59 -12.47 20.43
N GLY A 9 -15.32 -12.09 20.51
CA GLY A 9 -14.83 -10.77 20.87
C GLY A 9 -13.56 -10.49 20.07
N ASP A 10 -13.53 -9.29 19.50
CA ASP A 10 -12.42 -8.67 18.78
C ASP A 10 -11.03 -9.15 19.28
N ASN A 11 -10.30 -9.93 18.47
CA ASN A 11 -8.97 -10.49 18.80
C ASN A 11 -7.86 -9.42 18.77
N ASN A 12 -8.13 -8.20 19.22
CA ASN A 12 -7.20 -7.09 19.20
C ASN A 12 -6.67 -6.79 20.61
N GLU A 13 -5.35 -6.70 20.76
CA GLU A 13 -4.68 -6.27 21.99
C GLU A 13 -4.19 -4.81 21.85
N LYS A 14 -4.33 -4.01 22.91
CA LYS A 14 -3.88 -2.61 22.92
C LYS A 14 -2.38 -2.54 23.24
N VAL A 15 -1.63 -1.84 22.39
CA VAL A 15 -0.21 -1.55 22.59
C VAL A 15 -0.02 -0.08 22.94
N ASN A 16 0.83 0.23 23.93
CA ASN A 16 1.20 1.60 24.28
C ASN A 16 2.61 1.91 23.74
N LEU A 17 2.71 2.93 22.89
CA LEU A 17 3.97 3.36 22.27
C LEU A 17 4.31 4.78 22.70
N ARG A 18 5.60 5.06 22.92
CA ARG A 18 6.11 6.43 23.09
C ARG A 18 6.78 6.86 21.80
N LEU A 19 6.32 7.95 21.23
CA LEU A 19 6.81 8.51 19.97
C LEU A 19 7.35 9.94 20.22
N PRO A 20 8.33 10.40 19.44
CA PRO A 20 8.72 11.81 19.43
C PRO A 20 7.53 12.71 19.10
N THR A 21 7.42 13.86 19.75
CA THR A 21 6.27 14.77 19.57
C THR A 21 6.17 15.29 18.15
N ASP A 22 7.29 15.66 17.53
CA ASP A 22 7.30 16.16 16.15
C ASP A 22 6.81 15.07 15.18
N PHE A 23 7.27 13.83 15.37
CA PHE A 23 6.82 12.70 14.57
C PHE A 23 5.32 12.41 14.75
N LEU A 24 4.78 12.58 15.96
CA LEU A 24 3.34 12.42 16.18
C LEU A 24 2.53 13.48 15.44
N ALA A 25 3.04 14.71 15.34
CA ALA A 25 2.39 15.78 14.56
C ALA A 25 2.40 15.46 13.06
N ASP A 26 3.54 15.01 12.52
CA ASP A 26 3.66 14.57 11.12
C ASP A 26 2.68 13.43 10.82
N MET A 27 2.56 12.46 11.74
CA MET A 27 1.60 11.38 11.60
C MET A 27 0.17 11.91 11.57
N ASP A 28 -0.18 12.82 12.50
CA ASP A 28 -1.52 13.41 12.67
C ASP A 28 -2.00 14.17 11.41
N GLU A 29 -1.08 14.78 10.66
CA GLU A 29 -1.34 15.37 9.34
C GLU A 29 -1.55 14.25 8.29
N ARG A 30 -0.62 13.30 8.22
CA ARG A 30 -0.57 12.31 7.14
C ARG A 30 -1.75 11.35 7.11
N TRP A 31 -2.22 10.84 8.25
CA TRP A 31 -3.33 9.87 8.26
C TRP A 31 -4.65 10.48 7.78
N GLN A 32 -4.84 11.78 7.97
CA GLN A 32 -6.04 12.50 7.50
C GLN A 32 -5.98 12.74 6.00
N GLU A 33 -4.81 13.15 5.49
CA GLU A 33 -4.57 13.32 4.05
C GLU A 33 -4.78 12.01 3.28
N ASP A 34 -4.30 10.90 3.85
CA ASP A 34 -4.45 9.57 3.26
C ASP A 34 -5.87 8.98 3.48
N GLY A 35 -6.75 9.68 4.21
CA GLY A 35 -8.17 9.35 4.33
C GLY A 35 -8.50 8.17 5.27
N TYR A 36 -7.64 7.86 6.23
CA TYR A 36 -7.89 6.78 7.19
C TYR A 36 -9.01 7.14 8.17
N ASP A 37 -9.76 6.14 8.65
CA ASP A 37 -10.82 6.33 9.64
C ASP A 37 -10.29 6.66 11.04
N SER A 38 -9.05 6.27 11.32
CA SER A 38 -8.37 6.59 12.57
C SER A 38 -6.86 6.48 12.49
N ARG A 39 -6.17 7.21 13.37
CA ARG A 39 -4.73 7.07 13.62
C ARG A 39 -4.29 5.65 13.90
N SER A 40 -5.06 4.92 14.71
CA SER A 40 -4.76 3.53 15.04
C SER A 40 -4.82 2.61 13.83
N GLU A 41 -5.62 2.95 12.81
CA GLU A 41 -5.67 2.20 11.56
C GLU A 41 -4.43 2.46 10.70
N PHE A 42 -4.07 3.73 10.51
CA PHE A 42 -2.83 4.13 9.85
C PHE A 42 -1.60 3.46 10.47
N MET A 43 -1.49 3.49 11.81
CA MET A 43 -0.40 2.81 12.53
C MET A 43 -0.44 1.29 12.36
N ARG A 44 -1.61 0.67 12.40
CA ARG A 44 -1.74 -0.78 12.23
C ARG A 44 -1.32 -1.21 10.82
N GLU A 45 -1.66 -0.44 9.79
CA GLU A 45 -1.24 -0.74 8.42
C GLU A 45 0.28 -0.59 8.27
N GLY A 46 0.88 0.50 8.76
CA GLY A 46 2.34 0.65 8.75
C GLY A 46 3.09 -0.46 9.52
N LEU A 47 2.55 -0.91 10.65
CA LEU A 47 3.10 -2.04 11.40
C LEU A 47 2.89 -3.38 10.68
N ARG A 48 1.73 -3.57 10.05
CA ARG A 48 1.43 -4.76 9.23
C ARG A 48 2.41 -4.84 8.07
N ASP A 49 2.65 -3.75 7.37
CA ASP A 49 3.63 -3.64 6.30
C ASP A 49 5.05 -3.90 6.78
N ALA A 50 5.44 -3.40 7.95
CA ALA A 50 6.75 -3.68 8.51
C ALA A 50 6.96 -5.16 8.83
N VAL A 51 5.91 -5.86 9.28
CA VAL A 51 5.97 -7.28 9.69
C VAL A 51 5.80 -8.23 8.49
N TYR A 52 4.80 -7.99 7.65
CA TYR A 52 4.42 -8.87 6.55
C TYR A 52 4.99 -8.41 5.20
N GLY A 53 5.47 -7.17 5.12
CA GLY A 53 6.01 -6.54 3.92
C GLY A 53 4.93 -5.99 2.99
N THR A 54 5.00 -4.72 2.60
CA THR A 54 4.49 -4.25 1.30
C THR A 54 5.46 -4.64 0.21
N ARG A 55 5.62 -5.95 -0.01
CA ARG A 55 6.55 -6.46 -1.01
C ARG A 55 5.76 -6.88 -2.22
N LEU A 56 5.89 -6.08 -3.29
CA LEU A 56 5.68 -6.58 -4.63
C LEU A 56 6.44 -7.91 -4.77
N SER A 57 5.80 -8.90 -5.38
CA SER A 57 6.46 -10.18 -5.64
C SER A 57 7.74 -9.92 -6.44
N ARG A 58 8.74 -10.82 -6.33
CA ARG A 58 9.97 -10.71 -7.15
C ARG A 58 9.64 -10.49 -8.63
N ARG A 59 8.63 -11.20 -9.13
CA ARG A 59 8.13 -11.04 -10.50
C ARG A 59 7.61 -9.64 -10.78
N ALA A 60 6.77 -9.09 -9.90
CA ALA A 60 6.24 -7.73 -10.08
C ALA A 60 7.36 -6.67 -10.09
N LEU A 61 8.42 -6.87 -9.29
CA LEU A 61 9.61 -6.01 -9.32
C LEU A 61 10.42 -6.18 -10.61
N GLU A 62 10.56 -7.41 -11.11
CA GLU A 62 11.19 -7.69 -12.40
C GLU A 62 10.40 -7.06 -13.56
N ASP A 63 9.08 -7.13 -13.52
CA ASP A 63 8.17 -6.54 -14.52
C ASP A 63 8.30 -5.00 -14.52
N LEU A 64 8.38 -4.36 -13.35
CA LEU A 64 8.65 -2.92 -13.22
C LEU A 64 10.03 -2.54 -13.77
N ALA A 65 11.07 -3.30 -13.45
CA ALA A 65 12.42 -3.05 -13.94
C ALA A 65 12.55 -3.25 -15.47
N GLU A 66 11.81 -4.21 -16.03
CA GLU A 66 11.70 -4.41 -17.47
C GLU A 66 10.93 -3.26 -18.14
N SER A 67 9.84 -2.79 -17.53
CA SER A 67 9.08 -1.64 -18.05
C SER A 67 9.93 -0.37 -18.11
N GLU A 68 10.73 -0.09 -17.09
CA GLU A 68 11.70 1.02 -17.07
C GLU A 68 12.73 0.91 -18.22
N ARG A 69 13.29 -0.28 -18.46
CA ARG A 69 14.20 -0.51 -19.59
C ARG A 69 13.52 -0.26 -20.93
N GLN A 70 12.30 -0.76 -21.10
CA GLN A 70 11.53 -0.58 -22.33
C GLN A 70 11.22 0.89 -22.59
N PHE A 71 10.94 1.66 -21.54
CA PHE A 71 10.75 3.11 -21.65
C PHE A 71 12.04 3.79 -22.11
N ALA A 72 13.17 3.49 -21.47
CA ALA A 72 14.48 4.05 -21.83
C ALA A 72 14.92 3.70 -23.26
N GLU A 73 14.58 2.49 -23.74
CA GLU A 73 14.88 2.02 -25.09
C GLU A 73 13.85 2.48 -26.14
N GLY A 74 12.86 3.29 -25.76
CA GLY A 74 11.83 3.80 -26.68
C GLY A 74 10.88 2.73 -27.21
N LYS A 75 10.72 1.61 -26.49
CA LYS A 75 9.84 0.49 -26.84
C LYS A 75 8.40 0.68 -26.34
N THR A 76 8.14 1.74 -25.59
CA THR A 76 6.80 2.10 -25.10
C THR A 76 6.04 2.94 -26.12
N VAL A 77 4.72 2.79 -26.15
CA VAL A 77 3.82 3.62 -26.96
C VAL A 77 3.14 4.67 -26.09
N ASN A 78 2.71 5.78 -26.70
CA ASN A 78 1.89 6.77 -25.99
C ASN A 78 0.46 6.25 -25.77
N ALA A 79 -0.30 6.95 -24.91
CA ALA A 79 -1.64 6.51 -24.51
C ALA A 79 -2.65 6.46 -25.67
N GLU A 80 -2.60 7.41 -26.61
CA GLU A 80 -3.50 7.46 -27.78
C GLU A 80 -3.24 6.28 -28.73
N GLN A 81 -1.97 6.04 -29.05
CA GLN A 81 -1.54 4.92 -29.89
C GLN A 81 -1.79 3.56 -29.22
N ALA A 82 -1.72 3.49 -27.89
CA ALA A 82 -2.13 2.29 -27.15
C ALA A 82 -3.64 2.04 -27.27
N ARG A 83 -4.48 3.08 -27.10
CA ARG A 83 -5.93 2.95 -27.19
C ARG A 83 -6.40 2.56 -28.57
N GLU A 84 -5.83 3.14 -29.62
CA GLU A 84 -6.08 2.73 -31.01
C GLU A 84 -5.68 1.27 -31.23
N ARG A 85 -4.49 0.86 -30.77
CA ARG A 85 -3.96 -0.49 -30.95
C ARG A 85 -4.78 -1.57 -30.21
N PHE A 86 -5.31 -1.23 -29.03
CA PHE A 86 -6.05 -2.17 -28.18
C PHE A 86 -7.58 -1.98 -28.26
N GLY A 87 -8.07 -1.07 -29.10
CA GLY A 87 -9.50 -0.81 -29.28
C GLY A 87 -10.17 -0.28 -28.02
N THR A 88 -9.46 0.50 -27.21
CA THR A 88 -9.98 1.12 -25.97
C THR A 88 -10.22 2.62 -26.11
N ASP A 89 -10.11 3.16 -27.33
CA ASP A 89 -10.65 4.47 -27.66
C ASP A 89 -12.18 4.35 -27.63
N SER A 90 -12.78 4.86 -26.55
CA SER A 90 -14.23 4.85 -26.36
C SER A 90 -14.87 5.80 -27.37
N ASP A 91 -15.27 5.26 -28.52
CA ASP A 91 -16.27 5.82 -29.42
C ASP A 91 -17.63 5.12 -29.19
N GLU A 92 -18.16 5.21 -27.96
CA GLU A 92 -19.61 5.04 -27.67
C GLU A 92 -20.07 6.03 -26.58
#